data_AF-A0A958BVJ0-F1
#
_entry.id   AF-A0A958BVJ0-F1
#
_cell.length_a   1.000
_cell.length_b   1.000
_cell.length_c   1.000
_cell.angle_alpha   90.00
_cell.angle_beta   90.00
_cell.angle_gamma   90.00
#
_symmetry.space_group_name_H-M   'P 1'
#
loop_
_entity.id
_entity.type
_entity.pdbx_description
1 polymer ?
#
loop_
_entity_poly.entity_id
_entity_poly.type
_entity_poly.pdbx_seq_one_letter_code
_entity_poly.pdbx_strand_id
1 'polypeptide(L)'
;MWNNHNMGPWAYIYQDVSWILTLGWSTLVLGTVVLVDYFLAQLRVWQRFALYLVILTVLVIIFEGIVVNLGIRTYAPEVEAVFWGPKIFGVNIEVLYYVPVFMGLVISFYKYWSLVLDDELVAPVKKRHWLGSLVISVVGVFLFELMIEPMVINTNLPAWSYIYHDVSFLMTGLWVLIIWLTLYAVDRLLIQFNLVVRFLVYLGVIGLIVLPIEAWFINHGYRLYGPSATANFTGFNMMFTDVPIEVAFAVPLYLALVITFIRFWEINLENELSAAPQRQPVRDQARVSVHQ
;
A
#
# COMPACT_ATOMS: atom_id res chain seq x y z
N MET A 1 -3.85 -3.04 15.45
CA MET A 1 -4.97 -2.14 15.07
C MET A 1 -6.32 -2.65 15.55
N TRP A 2 -6.60 -3.94 15.44
CA TRP A 2 -7.88 -4.51 15.87
C TRP A 2 -7.66 -5.73 16.72
N ASN A 3 -8.53 -5.95 17.69
CA ASN A 3 -8.58 -7.17 18.48
C ASN A 3 -9.88 -7.90 18.14
N ASN A 4 -9.79 -9.16 17.73
CA ASN A 4 -10.96 -9.97 17.43
C ASN A 4 -11.32 -10.86 18.63
N HIS A 5 -12.58 -10.81 19.05
CA HIS A 5 -13.10 -11.51 20.22
C HIS A 5 -14.37 -12.27 19.87
N ASN A 6 -14.90 -13.03 20.84
CA ASN A 6 -16.23 -13.63 20.77
C ASN A 6 -16.48 -14.57 19.58
N MET A 7 -15.40 -15.10 18.98
CA MET A 7 -15.46 -16.22 18.04
C MET A 7 -14.94 -17.50 18.71
N GLY A 8 -15.33 -18.66 18.18
CA GLY A 8 -14.80 -19.93 18.66
C GLY A 8 -13.29 -20.04 18.42
N PRO A 9 -12.52 -20.80 19.21
CA PRO A 9 -11.07 -20.94 19.05
C PRO A 9 -10.64 -21.39 17.64
N TRP A 10 -11.49 -22.16 16.95
CA TRP A 10 -11.27 -22.61 15.57
C TRP A 10 -11.31 -21.49 14.53
N ALA A 11 -11.84 -20.32 14.87
CA ALA A 11 -11.94 -19.17 13.97
C ALA A 11 -10.62 -18.42 13.80
N TYR A 12 -9.64 -18.66 14.67
CA TYR A 12 -8.38 -17.93 14.73
C TYR A 12 -7.24 -18.72 14.08
N ILE A 13 -6.47 -18.08 13.18
CA ILE A 13 -5.23 -18.61 12.61
C ILE A 13 -4.07 -18.36 13.57
N TYR A 14 -3.99 -17.14 14.09
CA TYR A 14 -2.89 -16.70 14.93
C TYR A 14 -3.41 -15.63 15.90
N GLN A 15 -3.45 -15.95 17.19
CA GLN A 15 -3.90 -15.04 18.26
C GLN A 15 -5.24 -14.35 17.93
N ASP A 16 -5.21 -13.10 17.50
CA ASP A 16 -6.35 -12.25 17.15
C ASP A 16 -6.71 -12.28 15.65
N VAL A 17 -5.93 -12.95 14.80
CA VAL A 17 -6.17 -13.05 13.36
C VAL A 17 -7.21 -14.13 13.06
N SER A 18 -8.41 -13.72 12.66
CA SER A 18 -9.51 -14.63 12.27
C SER A 18 -9.48 -14.96 10.79
N TRP A 19 -9.48 -16.26 10.43
CA TRP A 19 -9.57 -16.66 9.02
C TRP A 19 -10.93 -16.34 8.40
N ILE A 20 -12.00 -16.39 9.21
CA ILE A 20 -13.36 -16.09 8.74
C ILE A 20 -13.44 -14.63 8.30
N LEU A 21 -12.98 -13.71 9.16
CA LEU A 21 -12.94 -12.29 8.81
C LEU A 21 -11.99 -12.04 7.64
N THR A 22 -10.82 -12.70 7.64
CA THR A 22 -9.85 -12.58 6.53
C THR A 22 -10.46 -12.97 5.19
N LEU A 23 -11.17 -14.11 5.12
CA LEU A 23 -11.88 -14.53 3.91
C LEU A 23 -13.03 -13.60 3.57
N GLY A 24 -13.78 -13.12 4.56
CA GLY A 24 -14.87 -12.15 4.37
C GLY A 24 -14.38 -10.87 3.72
N TRP A 25 -13.32 -10.26 4.26
CA TRP A 25 -12.70 -9.06 3.72
C TRP A 25 -12.09 -9.30 2.33
N SER A 26 -11.39 -10.42 2.14
CA SER A 26 -10.78 -10.75 0.85
C SER A 26 -11.85 -10.93 -0.24
N THR A 27 -12.95 -11.63 0.08
CA THR A 27 -14.09 -11.82 -0.82
C THR A 27 -14.76 -10.49 -1.16
N LEU A 28 -14.91 -9.60 -0.17
CA LEU A 28 -15.49 -8.27 -0.38
C LEU A 28 -14.63 -7.42 -1.33
N VAL A 29 -13.31 -7.40 -1.13
CA VAL A 29 -12.35 -6.68 -1.96
C VAL A 29 -12.34 -7.23 -3.38
N LEU A 30 -12.11 -8.54 -3.54
CA LEU A 30 -12.04 -9.18 -4.85
C LEU A 30 -13.37 -9.09 -5.59
N GLY A 31 -14.48 -9.35 -4.91
CA GLY A 31 -15.82 -9.22 -5.48
C GLY A 31 -16.08 -7.82 -6.00
N THR A 32 -15.72 -6.78 -5.25
CA THR A 32 -15.88 -5.39 -5.71
C THR A 32 -15.04 -5.11 -6.96
N VAL A 33 -13.77 -5.53 -6.97
CA VAL A 33 -12.89 -5.30 -8.12
C VAL A 33 -13.42 -6.02 -9.35
N VAL A 34 -13.77 -7.31 -9.24
CA VAL A 34 -14.31 -8.13 -10.34
C VAL A 34 -15.62 -7.54 -10.88
N LEU A 35 -16.54 -7.14 -10.01
CA LEU A 35 -17.82 -6.57 -10.43
C LEU A 35 -17.62 -5.25 -11.19
N VAL A 36 -16.79 -4.34 -10.67
CA VAL A 36 -16.53 -3.07 -11.33
C VAL A 36 -15.80 -3.27 -12.66
N ASP A 37 -14.83 -4.19 -12.72
CA ASP A 37 -14.15 -4.51 -13.99
C ASP A 37 -15.09 -5.10 -15.03
N TYR A 38 -15.99 -5.98 -14.61
CA TYR A 38 -16.93 -6.62 -15.50
C TYR A 38 -17.98 -5.64 -16.03
N PHE A 39 -18.64 -4.87 -15.14
CA PHE A 39 -19.75 -3.99 -15.53
C PHE A 39 -19.31 -2.63 -16.08
N LEU A 40 -18.09 -2.18 -15.78
CA LEU A 40 -17.61 -0.85 -16.11
C LEU A 40 -16.23 -0.89 -16.81
N ALA A 41 -16.01 -1.91 -17.63
CA ALA A 41 -14.77 -2.11 -18.40
C ALA A 41 -14.39 -0.93 -19.31
N GLN A 42 -15.37 -0.13 -19.72
CA GLN A 42 -15.19 1.07 -20.56
C GLN A 42 -14.54 2.24 -19.81
N LEU A 43 -14.53 2.22 -18.49
CA LEU A 43 -13.92 3.29 -17.68
C LEU A 43 -12.39 3.16 -17.72
N ARG A 44 -11.71 4.31 -17.63
CA ARG A 44 -10.25 4.35 -17.50
C ARG A 44 -9.80 3.69 -16.20
N VAL A 45 -8.55 3.24 -16.14
CA VAL A 45 -8.04 2.50 -14.97
C VAL A 45 -8.18 3.33 -13.70
N TRP A 46 -7.82 4.61 -13.73
CA TRP A 46 -7.95 5.48 -12.55
C TRP A 46 -9.40 5.69 -12.11
N GLN A 47 -10.36 5.69 -13.05
CA GLN A 47 -11.79 5.85 -12.74
C GLN A 47 -12.33 4.59 -12.06
N ARG A 48 -11.97 3.41 -12.59
CA ARG A 48 -12.30 2.13 -11.95
C ARG A 48 -11.67 2.04 -10.56
N PHE A 49 -10.41 2.46 -10.43
CA PHE A 49 -9.71 2.49 -9.16
C PHE A 49 -10.42 3.34 -8.11
N ALA A 50 -10.79 4.58 -8.46
CA ALA A 50 -11.56 5.45 -7.60
C ALA A 50 -12.92 4.82 -7.23
N LEU A 51 -13.58 4.15 -8.17
CA LEU A 51 -14.84 3.48 -7.91
C LEU A 51 -14.69 2.28 -6.97
N TYR A 52 -13.63 1.46 -7.10
CA TYR A 52 -13.35 0.41 -6.14
C TYR A 52 -13.23 0.99 -4.73
N LEU A 53 -12.49 2.09 -4.56
CA LEU A 53 -12.29 2.74 -3.27
C LEU A 53 -13.60 3.26 -2.68
N VAL A 54 -14.44 3.93 -3.49
CA VAL A 54 -15.74 4.46 -3.02
C VAL A 54 -16.65 3.32 -2.57
N ILE A 55 -16.80 2.28 -3.39
CA ILE A 55 -17.66 1.14 -3.06
C ILE A 55 -17.13 0.41 -1.81
N LEU A 56 -15.82 0.12 -1.76
CA LEU A 56 -15.23 -0.56 -0.61
C LEU A 56 -15.30 0.28 0.65
N THR A 57 -15.14 1.60 0.57
CA THR A 57 -15.28 2.47 1.75
C THR A 57 -16.68 2.35 2.35
N VAL A 58 -17.73 2.42 1.52
CA VAL A 58 -19.11 2.26 1.99
C VAL A 58 -19.33 0.86 2.57
N LEU A 59 -18.93 -0.20 1.85
CA LEU A 59 -19.14 -1.57 2.30
C LEU A 59 -18.37 -1.89 3.58
N VAL A 60 -17.10 -1.47 3.68
CA VAL A 60 -16.27 -1.69 4.87
C VAL A 60 -16.87 -0.97 6.07
N ILE A 61 -17.36 0.27 5.94
CA ILE A 61 -18.02 0.96 7.07
C ILE A 61 -19.24 0.19 7.57
N ILE A 62 -20.06 -0.34 6.66
CA ILE A 62 -21.25 -1.14 7.02
C ILE A 62 -20.83 -2.43 7.73
N PHE A 63 -19.92 -3.21 7.14
CA PHE A 63 -19.49 -4.48 7.71
C PHE A 63 -18.69 -4.32 8.99
N GLU A 64 -17.82 -3.31 9.07
CA GLU A 64 -17.07 -2.97 10.28
C GLU A 64 -18.04 -2.58 11.40
N GLY A 65 -19.04 -1.76 11.09
CA GLY A 65 -20.10 -1.42 12.04
C GLY A 65 -20.84 -2.65 12.55
N ILE A 66 -21.16 -3.61 11.68
CA ILE A 66 -21.78 -4.87 12.10
C ILE A 66 -20.86 -5.65 13.05
N VAL A 67 -19.61 -5.90 12.68
CA VAL A 67 -18.71 -6.73 13.52
C VAL A 67 -18.35 -6.05 14.84
N VAL A 68 -18.21 -4.73 14.86
CA VAL A 68 -17.97 -3.95 16.09
C VAL A 68 -19.19 -3.97 17.00
N ASN A 69 -20.39 -3.73 16.46
CA ASN A 69 -21.63 -3.74 17.27
C ASN A 69 -21.99 -5.14 17.80
N LEU A 70 -21.57 -6.21 17.10
CA LEU A 70 -21.68 -7.58 17.59
C LEU A 70 -20.61 -7.94 18.62
N GLY A 71 -19.65 -7.06 18.89
CA GLY A 71 -18.52 -7.31 19.78
C GLY A 71 -17.53 -8.35 19.24
N ILE A 72 -17.58 -8.67 17.95
CA ILE A 72 -16.63 -9.59 17.30
C ILE A 72 -15.27 -8.91 17.15
N ARG A 73 -15.26 -7.58 17.00
CA ARG A 73 -14.06 -6.79 16.78
C ARG A 73 -14.05 -5.55 17.65
N THR A 74 -12.90 -5.21 18.20
CA THR A 74 -12.65 -3.94 18.91
C THR A 74 -11.39 -3.28 18.37
N TYR A 75 -11.28 -1.97 18.56
CA TYR A 75 -10.08 -1.22 18.21
C TYR A 75 -9.04 -1.35 19.32
N ALA A 76 -7.76 -1.32 18.96
CA ALA A 76 -6.69 -1.22 19.95
C ALA A 76 -6.75 0.14 20.66
N PRO A 77 -6.39 0.24 21.96
CA PRO A 77 -6.43 1.50 22.71
C PRO A 77 -5.69 2.66 22.04
N GLU A 78 -4.58 2.37 21.36
CA GLU A 78 -3.79 3.36 20.62
C GLU A 78 -4.59 3.95 19.44
N VAL A 79 -5.33 3.10 18.73
CA VAL A 79 -6.22 3.52 17.64
C VAL A 79 -7.37 4.36 18.19
N GLU A 80 -7.98 3.93 19.30
CA GLU A 80 -9.06 4.68 19.96
C GLU A 80 -8.59 6.03 20.49
N ALA A 81 -7.33 6.15 20.92
CA ALA A 81 -6.75 7.40 21.40
C ALA A 81 -6.54 8.43 20.28
N VAL A 82 -6.32 7.98 19.03
CA VAL A 82 -6.19 8.85 17.86
C VAL A 82 -7.56 9.25 17.30
N PHE A 83 -8.60 8.44 17.53
CA PHE A 83 -9.96 8.74 17.10
C PHE A 83 -10.61 9.79 18.01
N TRP A 84 -10.99 10.93 17.42
CA TRP A 84 -11.62 12.06 18.12
C TRP A 84 -13.01 12.40 17.58
N GLY A 85 -13.35 11.89 16.40
CA GLY A 85 -14.58 12.20 15.70
C GLY A 85 -15.80 11.40 16.15
N PRO A 86 -17.00 11.79 15.70
CA PRO A 86 -18.24 11.09 16.03
C PRO A 86 -18.25 9.68 15.44
N LYS A 87 -19.00 8.79 16.09
CA LYS A 87 -19.26 7.44 15.57
C LYS A 87 -20.42 7.44 14.58
N ILE A 88 -20.21 6.84 13.41
CA ILE A 88 -21.22 6.56 12.37
C ILE A 88 -21.39 5.03 12.31
N PHE A 89 -22.60 4.52 12.55
CA PHE A 89 -22.88 3.07 12.65
C PHE A 89 -22.01 2.30 13.67
N GLY A 90 -21.55 2.97 14.74
CA GLY A 90 -20.68 2.37 15.76
C GLY A 90 -19.17 2.44 15.42
N VAL A 91 -18.83 3.00 14.27
CA VAL A 91 -17.46 3.12 13.75
C VAL A 91 -17.03 4.60 13.79
N ASN A 92 -15.79 4.91 14.14
CA ASN A 92 -15.32 6.30 14.17
C ASN A 92 -15.20 6.89 12.75
N ILE A 93 -15.49 8.18 12.58
CA ILE A 93 -15.52 8.86 11.28
C ILE A 93 -14.17 8.80 10.53
N GLU A 94 -13.07 8.67 11.25
CA GLU A 94 -11.71 8.54 10.74
C GLU A 94 -11.55 7.33 9.81
N VAL A 95 -12.43 6.33 9.92
CA VAL A 95 -12.52 5.21 8.97
C VAL A 95 -12.76 5.69 7.53
N LEU A 96 -13.36 6.87 7.33
CA LEU A 96 -13.52 7.47 5.99
C LEU A 96 -12.22 7.81 5.29
N TYR A 97 -11.12 8.03 6.02
CA TYR A 97 -9.81 8.24 5.40
C TYR A 97 -8.89 7.02 5.55
N TYR A 98 -8.94 6.28 6.67
CA TYR A 98 -8.11 5.08 6.81
C TYR A 98 -8.48 3.98 5.82
N VAL A 99 -9.78 3.76 5.56
CA VAL A 99 -10.21 2.71 4.63
C VAL A 99 -9.71 2.95 3.21
N PRO A 100 -9.91 4.12 2.57
CA PRO A 100 -9.40 4.32 1.22
C PRO A 100 -7.87 4.29 1.15
N VAL A 101 -7.16 4.73 2.20
CA VAL A 101 -5.69 4.61 2.29
C VAL A 101 -5.27 3.14 2.28
N PHE A 102 -5.82 2.34 3.19
CA PHE A 102 -5.49 0.92 3.31
C PHE A 102 -5.92 0.12 2.08
N MET A 103 -7.15 0.33 1.62
CA MET A 103 -7.69 -0.34 0.43
C MET A 103 -6.93 0.07 -0.84
N GLY A 104 -6.42 1.30 -0.93
CA GLY A 104 -5.59 1.71 -2.05
C GLY A 104 -4.33 0.86 -2.19
N LEU A 105 -3.66 0.57 -1.07
CA LEU A 105 -2.49 -0.30 -1.04
C LEU A 105 -2.87 -1.76 -1.39
N VAL A 106 -3.93 -2.30 -0.77
CA VAL A 106 -4.39 -3.69 -0.98
C VAL A 106 -4.86 -3.93 -2.42
N ILE A 107 -5.67 -3.03 -2.98
CA ILE A 107 -6.16 -3.14 -4.35
C ILE A 107 -4.99 -3.05 -5.33
N SER A 108 -4.04 -2.15 -5.11
CA SER A 108 -2.88 -2.03 -6.00
C SER A 108 -1.98 -3.26 -5.92
N PHE A 109 -1.85 -3.87 -4.73
CA PHE A 109 -1.20 -5.17 -4.58
C PHE A 109 -1.87 -6.24 -5.42
N TYR A 110 -3.19 -6.41 -5.29
CA TYR A 110 -3.94 -7.36 -6.10
C TYR A 110 -3.79 -7.09 -7.59
N LYS A 111 -3.97 -5.84 -8.02
CA LYS A 111 -3.90 -5.43 -9.42
C LYS A 111 -2.50 -5.55 -10.02
N TYR A 112 -1.45 -5.34 -9.23
CA TYR A 112 -0.09 -5.59 -9.70
C TYR A 112 0.12 -7.08 -9.99
N TRP A 113 -0.35 -7.95 -9.08
CA TRP A 113 -0.22 -9.40 -9.25
C TRP A 113 -1.14 -9.96 -10.32
N SER A 114 -2.31 -9.37 -10.59
CA SER A 114 -3.16 -9.79 -11.70
C SER A 114 -2.43 -9.63 -13.04
N LEU A 115 -1.62 -8.57 -13.22
CA LEU A 115 -0.77 -8.42 -14.43
C LEU A 115 0.18 -9.60 -14.63
N VAL A 116 0.64 -10.21 -13.54
CA VAL A 116 1.55 -11.36 -13.56
C VAL A 116 0.79 -12.67 -13.75
N LEU A 117 -0.33 -12.84 -13.04
CA LEU A 117 -1.10 -14.09 -13.03
C LEU A 117 -1.91 -14.29 -14.31
N ASP A 118 -2.38 -13.21 -14.92
CA ASP A 118 -3.19 -13.22 -16.14
C ASP A 118 -2.31 -13.11 -17.41
N ASP A 119 -0.98 -13.18 -17.27
CA ASP A 119 0.00 -13.02 -18.35
C ASP A 119 -0.23 -11.77 -19.21
N GLU A 120 -0.66 -10.67 -18.60
CA GLU A 120 -0.90 -9.42 -19.33
C GLU A 120 0.39 -8.86 -19.90
N LEU A 121 0.34 -8.43 -21.17
CA LEU A 121 1.48 -7.83 -21.84
C LEU A 121 1.80 -6.45 -21.25
N VAL A 122 2.80 -6.41 -20.37
CA VAL A 122 3.33 -5.15 -19.84
C VAL A 122 4.40 -4.62 -20.79
N ALA A 123 4.09 -3.49 -21.46
CA ALA A 123 5.03 -2.83 -22.35
C ALA A 123 6.30 -2.39 -21.58
N PRO A 124 7.51 -2.69 -22.06
CA PRO A 124 8.73 -2.22 -21.43
C PRO A 124 8.82 -0.70 -21.57
N VAL A 125 8.89 -0.04 -20.42
CA VAL A 125 8.96 1.41 -20.33
C VAL A 125 10.37 1.87 -20.68
N LYS A 126 10.57 2.35 -21.92
CA LYS A 126 11.89 2.78 -22.40
C LYS A 126 12.39 4.08 -21.76
N LYS A 127 11.48 4.99 -21.40
CA LYS A 127 11.81 6.29 -20.79
C LYS A 127 10.85 6.56 -19.64
N ARG A 128 11.29 6.24 -18.43
CA ARG A 128 10.53 6.55 -17.22
C ARG A 128 10.67 8.03 -16.89
N HIS A 129 9.56 8.70 -16.60
CA HIS A 129 9.59 10.06 -16.08
C HIS A 129 10.02 10.02 -14.61
N TRP A 130 11.30 10.33 -14.35
CA TRP A 130 11.89 10.25 -13.02
C TRP A 130 11.06 10.99 -11.94
N LEU A 131 10.54 12.17 -12.28
CA LEU A 131 9.72 12.97 -11.38
C LEU A 131 8.35 12.32 -11.10
N GLY A 132 7.72 11.71 -12.11
CA GLY A 132 6.45 11.00 -11.93
C GLY A 132 6.60 9.79 -11.00
N SER A 133 7.68 9.02 -11.21
CA SER A 133 8.06 7.91 -10.35
C SER A 133 8.31 8.35 -8.90
N LEU A 134 9.00 9.48 -8.72
CA LEU A 134 9.23 10.06 -7.41
C LEU A 134 7.92 10.49 -6.73
N VAL A 135 7.02 11.17 -7.43
CA VAL A 135 5.72 11.60 -6.89
C VAL A 135 4.87 10.40 -6.48
N ILE A 136 4.80 9.35 -7.30
CA ILE A 136 4.05 8.13 -6.96
C ILE A 136 4.68 7.43 -5.74
N SER A 137 6.02 7.44 -5.65
CA SER A 137 6.73 6.91 -4.48
C SER A 137 6.41 7.69 -3.21
N VAL A 138 6.37 9.03 -3.28
CA VAL A 138 5.94 9.89 -2.17
C VAL A 138 4.52 9.51 -1.72
N VAL A 139 3.58 9.39 -2.66
CA VAL A 139 2.20 9.03 -2.35
C VAL A 139 2.13 7.63 -1.72
N GLY A 140 2.77 6.61 -2.31
CA GLY A 140 2.73 5.24 -1.81
C GLY A 140 3.30 5.09 -0.40
N VAL A 141 4.46 5.71 -0.14
CA VAL A 141 5.09 5.70 1.20
C VAL A 141 4.25 6.50 2.20
N PHE A 142 3.72 7.66 1.81
CA PHE A 142 2.87 8.46 2.70
C PHE A 142 1.58 7.74 3.09
N LEU A 143 0.91 7.08 2.15
CA LEU A 143 -0.27 6.25 2.43
C LEU A 143 0.08 5.11 3.41
N PHE A 144 1.26 4.52 3.26
CA PHE A 144 1.73 3.49 4.19
C PHE A 144 2.02 4.04 5.59
N GLU A 145 2.69 5.19 5.70
CA GLU A 145 2.93 5.84 7.00
C GLU A 145 1.62 6.20 7.69
N LEU A 146 0.62 6.71 6.96
CA LEU A 146 -0.73 6.93 7.50
C LEU A 146 -1.37 5.62 7.97
N MET A 147 -1.20 4.50 7.24
CA MET A 147 -1.77 3.21 7.61
C MET A 147 -1.19 2.68 8.92
N ILE A 148 0.11 2.83 9.17
CA ILE A 148 0.79 2.27 10.35
C ILE A 148 0.89 3.24 11.52
N GLU A 149 0.53 4.50 11.33
CA GLU A 149 0.56 5.56 12.35
C GLU A 149 0.03 5.10 13.72
N PRO A 150 -1.13 4.42 13.86
CA PRO A 150 -1.61 4.05 15.19
C PRO A 150 -0.84 2.87 15.83
N MET A 151 0.08 2.23 15.10
CA MET A 151 0.92 1.14 15.63
C MET A 151 2.32 1.61 16.02
N VAL A 152 2.73 2.78 15.53
CA VAL A 152 4.12 3.25 15.61
C VAL A 152 4.14 4.67 16.16
N ILE A 153 4.84 4.83 17.28
CA ILE A 153 5.08 6.12 17.91
C ILE A 153 6.48 6.57 17.52
N ASN A 154 6.57 7.61 16.70
CA ASN A 154 7.85 8.22 16.36
C ASN A 154 8.20 9.26 17.42
N THR A 155 9.31 9.08 18.14
CA THR A 155 9.72 10.00 19.22
C THR A 155 11.13 10.51 18.99
N ASN A 156 11.57 11.48 19.81
CA ASN A 156 12.94 12.04 19.76
C ASN A 156 13.33 12.71 18.43
N LEU A 157 12.39 12.93 17.50
CA LEU A 157 12.62 13.73 16.31
C LEU A 157 12.33 15.21 16.60
N PRO A 158 12.92 16.14 15.84
CA PRO A 158 12.58 17.55 15.96
C PRO A 158 11.08 17.77 15.71
N ALA A 159 10.43 18.56 16.57
CA ALA A 159 8.98 18.80 16.50
C ALA A 159 8.51 19.36 15.14
N TRP A 160 9.36 20.12 14.44
CA TRP A 160 9.07 20.64 13.10
C TRP A 160 8.99 19.56 12.01
N SER A 161 9.49 18.36 12.28
CA SER A 161 9.53 17.27 11.30
C SER A 161 8.20 16.53 11.16
N TYR A 162 7.29 16.67 12.13
CA TYR A 162 5.99 15.99 12.12
C TYR A 162 5.00 16.73 11.23
N ILE A 163 4.38 16.03 10.28
CA ILE A 163 3.35 16.58 9.39
C ILE A 163 1.95 16.26 9.94
N TYR A 164 1.75 15.04 10.44
CA TYR A 164 0.45 14.55 10.88
C TYR A 164 0.63 13.54 12.01
N HIS A 165 0.20 13.88 13.23
CA HIS A 165 0.42 13.07 14.43
C HIS A 165 1.89 12.61 14.51
N ASP A 166 2.13 11.30 14.48
CA ASP A 166 3.46 10.70 14.55
C ASP A 166 4.16 10.56 13.19
N VAL A 167 3.54 10.98 12.08
CA VAL A 167 4.15 10.91 10.74
C VAL A 167 5.17 12.04 10.55
N SER A 168 6.46 11.68 10.47
CA SER A 168 7.58 12.61 10.25
C SER A 168 8.06 12.64 8.80
N PHE A 169 8.16 13.84 8.21
CA PHE A 169 8.66 13.99 6.84
C PHE A 169 10.12 13.60 6.66
N LEU A 170 10.93 13.62 7.73
CA LEU A 170 12.31 13.17 7.69
C LEU A 170 12.37 11.66 7.45
N MET A 171 11.58 10.89 8.23
CA MET A 171 11.50 9.44 8.07
C MET A 171 10.80 9.07 6.76
N THR A 172 9.64 9.66 6.46
CA THR A 172 8.93 9.45 5.20
C THR A 172 9.83 9.77 4.00
N GLY A 173 10.58 10.89 4.04
CA GLY A 173 11.51 11.28 2.99
C GLY A 173 12.65 10.28 2.80
N LEU A 174 13.22 9.76 3.89
CA LEU A 174 14.24 8.71 3.84
C LEU A 174 13.70 7.45 3.15
N TRP A 175 12.52 6.97 3.53
CA TRP A 175 11.89 5.80 2.92
C TRP A 175 11.57 6.01 1.45
N VAL A 176 11.04 7.18 1.08
CA VAL A 176 10.81 7.56 -0.32
C VAL A 176 12.10 7.46 -1.12
N LEU A 177 13.20 8.03 -0.62
CA LEU A 177 14.48 8.01 -1.34
C LEU A 177 15.01 6.59 -1.52
N ILE A 178 14.98 5.75 -0.48
CA ILE A 178 15.46 4.37 -0.54
C ILE A 178 14.63 3.56 -1.55
N ILE A 179 13.31 3.62 -1.45
CA ILE A 179 12.40 2.86 -2.32
C ILE A 179 12.53 3.35 -3.77
N TRP A 180 12.41 4.67 -4.01
CA TRP A 180 12.50 5.25 -5.34
C TRP A 180 13.82 4.94 -6.04
N LEU A 181 14.97 5.15 -5.36
CA LEU A 181 16.29 4.87 -5.92
C LEU A 181 16.46 3.37 -6.22
N THR A 182 15.97 2.50 -5.34
CA THR A 182 16.07 1.04 -5.55
C THR A 182 15.22 0.58 -6.73
N LEU A 183 13.96 1.04 -6.82
CA LEU A 183 13.10 0.74 -7.96
C LEU A 183 13.73 1.22 -9.26
N TYR A 184 14.25 2.46 -9.28
CA TYR A 184 14.92 3.02 -10.45
C TYR A 184 16.17 2.23 -10.86
N ALA A 185 17.03 1.88 -9.90
CA ALA A 185 18.25 1.13 -10.15
C ALA A 185 17.96 -0.29 -10.66
N VAL A 186 17.05 -1.00 -10.02
CA VAL A 186 16.70 -2.38 -10.37
C VAL A 186 15.97 -2.44 -11.72
N ASP A 187 15.04 -1.52 -12.01
CA ASP A 187 14.41 -1.47 -13.35
C ASP A 187 15.43 -1.18 -14.46
N ARG A 188 16.46 -0.38 -14.17
CA ARG A 188 17.52 -0.08 -15.15
C ARG A 188 18.47 -1.26 -15.36
N LEU A 189 18.86 -1.96 -14.30
CA LEU A 189 19.84 -3.04 -14.34
C LEU A 189 19.24 -4.39 -14.76
N LEU A 190 17.96 -4.62 -14.44
CA LEU A 190 17.27 -5.89 -14.61
C LEU A 190 16.08 -5.79 -15.59
N ILE A 191 16.10 -4.86 -16.55
CA ILE A 191 15.00 -4.64 -17.50
C ILE A 191 14.63 -5.91 -18.30
N GLN A 192 15.59 -6.79 -18.52
CA GLN A 192 15.45 -8.08 -19.22
C GLN A 192 14.73 -9.16 -18.40
N PHE A 193 14.59 -8.98 -17.08
CA PHE A 193 13.95 -9.96 -16.22
C PHE A 193 12.43 -9.72 -16.12
N ASN A 194 11.68 -10.81 -15.90
CA ASN A 194 10.24 -10.74 -15.71
C ASN A 194 9.87 -9.95 -14.43
N LEU A 195 8.58 -9.61 -14.31
CA LEU A 195 8.07 -8.80 -13.19
C LEU A 195 8.27 -9.48 -11.82
N VAL A 196 8.16 -10.81 -11.76
CA VAL A 196 8.33 -11.57 -10.50
C VAL A 196 9.75 -11.46 -9.99
N VAL A 197 10.74 -11.73 -10.84
CA VAL A 197 12.16 -11.64 -10.45
C VAL A 197 12.52 -10.22 -10.05
N ARG A 198 12.08 -9.21 -10.83
CA ARG A 198 12.29 -7.81 -10.46
C ARG A 198 11.65 -7.46 -9.12
N PHE A 199 10.43 -7.93 -8.87
CA PHE A 199 9.73 -7.72 -7.61
C PHE A 199 10.48 -8.31 -6.41
N LEU A 200 10.94 -9.55 -6.52
CA LEU A 200 11.74 -10.20 -5.48
C LEU A 200 13.06 -9.47 -5.24
N VAL A 201 13.69 -8.94 -6.29
CA VAL A 201 14.90 -8.13 -6.15
C VAL A 201 14.60 -6.78 -5.49
N TYR A 202 13.51 -6.08 -5.84
CA TYR A 202 13.10 -4.87 -5.13
C TYR A 202 12.94 -5.14 -3.64
N LEU A 203 12.20 -6.21 -3.31
CA LEU A 203 11.91 -6.58 -1.94
C LEU A 203 13.17 -6.94 -1.16
N GLY A 204 14.07 -7.73 -1.77
CA GLY A 204 15.33 -8.13 -1.15
C GLY A 204 16.28 -6.96 -0.93
N VAL A 205 16.47 -6.08 -1.93
CA VAL A 205 17.38 -4.93 -1.82
C VAL A 205 16.82 -3.89 -0.84
N ILE A 206 15.54 -3.55 -0.94
CA ILE A 206 14.93 -2.59 -0.01
C ILE A 206 14.92 -3.17 1.41
N GLY A 207 14.54 -4.44 1.59
CA GLY A 207 14.56 -5.10 2.90
C GLY A 207 15.96 -5.13 3.54
N LEU A 208 17.00 -5.39 2.75
CA LEU A 208 18.40 -5.38 3.22
C LEU A 208 18.83 -4.00 3.73
N ILE A 209 18.30 -2.92 3.17
CA ILE A 209 18.64 -1.54 3.57
C ILE A 209 17.73 -1.05 4.71
N VAL A 210 16.43 -1.29 4.60
CA VAL A 210 15.41 -0.80 5.54
C VAL A 210 15.55 -1.48 6.89
N LEU A 211 15.77 -2.80 6.94
CA LEU A 211 15.80 -3.52 8.22
C LEU A 211 16.91 -3.02 9.18
N PRO A 212 18.16 -2.79 8.74
CA PRO A 212 19.18 -2.18 9.60
C PRO A 212 18.87 -0.74 10.03
N ILE A 213 18.24 0.06 9.17
CA ILE A 213 17.85 1.44 9.50
C ILE A 213 16.70 1.44 10.52
N GLU A 214 15.70 0.59 10.32
CA GLU A 214 14.60 0.40 11.26
C GLU A 214 15.12 -0.10 12.61
N ALA A 215 16.05 -1.05 12.60
CA ALA A 215 16.76 -1.49 13.81
C ALA A 215 17.42 -0.33 14.55
N TRP A 216 18.13 0.51 13.80
CA TRP A 216 18.78 1.67 14.36
C TRP A 216 17.77 2.65 14.97
N PHE A 217 16.64 2.92 14.30
CA PHE A 217 15.57 3.76 14.85
C PHE A 217 14.96 3.19 16.12
N ILE A 218 14.71 1.89 16.18
CA ILE A 218 14.16 1.21 17.38
C ILE A 218 15.16 1.31 18.55
N ASN A 219 16.43 0.96 18.30
CA ASN A 219 17.46 0.92 19.34
C ASN A 219 17.81 2.29 19.91
N HIS A 220 17.59 3.36 19.15
CA HIS A 220 17.79 4.75 19.61
C HIS A 220 16.50 5.42 20.09
N GLY A 221 15.38 4.70 20.12
CA GLY A 221 14.09 5.22 20.56
C GLY A 221 13.50 6.27 19.62
N TYR A 222 13.92 6.31 18.35
CA TYR A 222 13.26 7.15 17.35
C TYR A 222 11.92 6.56 16.89
N ARG A 223 11.81 5.23 16.95
CA ARG A 223 10.62 4.49 16.55
C ARG A 223 10.25 3.45 17.61
N LEU A 224 9.06 3.58 18.18
CA LEU A 224 8.54 2.69 19.22
C LEU A 224 7.24 2.05 18.73
N TYR A 225 7.02 0.77 19.06
CA TYR A 225 5.75 0.11 18.76
C TYR A 225 4.82 0.19 19.96
N GLY A 226 3.53 0.38 19.71
CA GLY A 226 2.51 0.48 20.76
C GLY A 226 2.41 -0.78 21.64
N PRO A 227 1.93 -0.67 22.88
CA PRO A 227 1.68 -1.80 23.77
C PRO A 227 0.89 -2.95 23.13
N SER A 228 -0.16 -2.65 22.37
CA SER A 228 -0.97 -3.66 21.69
C SER A 228 -0.21 -4.42 20.61
N ALA A 229 0.74 -3.76 19.93
CA ALA A 229 1.57 -4.42 18.93
C ALA A 229 2.62 -5.34 19.59
N THR A 230 3.26 -4.85 20.64
CA THR A 230 4.35 -5.57 21.34
C THR A 230 3.84 -6.69 22.25
N ALA A 231 2.60 -6.62 22.74
CA ALA A 231 1.99 -7.66 23.59
C ALA A 231 1.99 -9.05 22.93
N ASN A 232 1.99 -9.09 21.60
CA ASN A 232 1.92 -10.30 20.80
C ASN A 232 3.28 -10.79 20.30
N PHE A 233 4.36 -10.07 20.59
CA PHE A 233 5.71 -10.48 20.19
C PHE A 233 6.13 -11.72 20.98
N THR A 234 6.80 -12.64 20.29
CA THR A 234 7.34 -13.88 20.85
C THR A 234 8.50 -13.64 21.82
N GLY A 235 9.07 -12.44 21.82
CA GLY A 235 10.26 -12.07 22.59
C GLY A 235 11.57 -12.51 21.95
N PHE A 236 11.54 -13.08 20.74
CA PHE A 236 12.75 -13.40 19.98
C PHE A 236 13.21 -12.20 19.14
N ASN A 237 14.49 -11.86 19.29
CA ASN A 237 15.14 -10.83 18.50
C ASN A 237 16.08 -11.45 17.45
N MET A 238 16.26 -10.75 16.34
CA MET A 238 17.23 -11.07 15.30
C MET A 238 18.65 -10.95 15.86
N MET A 239 19.47 -11.99 15.65
CA MET A 239 20.82 -12.11 16.24
C MET A 239 21.74 -10.90 16.01
N PHE A 240 21.61 -10.21 14.87
CA PHE A 240 22.55 -9.15 14.46
C PHE A 240 22.02 -7.72 14.63
N THR A 241 20.71 -7.54 14.68
CA THR A 241 20.09 -6.21 14.69
C THR A 241 19.34 -5.90 15.99
N ASP A 242 19.12 -6.91 16.84
CA ASP A 242 18.30 -6.83 18.06
C ASP A 242 16.84 -6.39 17.81
N VAL A 243 16.37 -6.55 16.57
CA VAL A 243 14.99 -6.24 16.16
C VAL A 243 14.10 -7.45 16.45
N PRO A 244 12.88 -7.26 16.99
CA PRO A 244 11.91 -8.35 17.14
C PRO A 244 11.65 -9.08 15.82
N ILE A 245 11.57 -10.41 15.86
CA ILE A 245 11.40 -11.22 14.65
C ILE A 245 10.11 -10.88 13.90
N GLU A 246 9.06 -10.47 14.60
CA GLU A 246 7.79 -10.02 14.04
C GLU A 246 7.97 -8.78 13.17
N VAL A 247 8.80 -7.82 13.62
CA VAL A 247 9.13 -6.61 12.85
C VAL A 247 9.93 -7.01 11.60
N ALA A 248 10.94 -7.88 11.76
CA ALA A 248 11.74 -8.36 10.63
C ALA A 248 10.90 -9.08 9.56
N PHE A 249 9.83 -9.79 9.97
CA PHE A 249 8.89 -10.44 9.07
C PHE A 249 7.85 -9.47 8.49
N ALA A 250 7.40 -8.47 9.25
CA ALA A 250 6.41 -7.50 8.82
C ALA A 250 6.97 -6.52 7.77
N VAL A 251 8.22 -6.08 7.91
CA VAL A 251 8.89 -5.14 6.98
C VAL A 251 8.73 -5.57 5.50
N PRO A 252 9.10 -6.79 5.07
CA PRO A 252 8.93 -7.17 3.67
C PRO A 252 7.45 -7.22 3.23
N LEU A 253 6.52 -7.61 4.10
CA LEU A 253 5.10 -7.63 3.75
C LEU A 253 4.56 -6.22 3.51
N TYR A 254 4.97 -5.27 4.33
CA TYR A 254 4.63 -3.86 4.17
C TYR A 254 5.29 -3.23 2.94
N LEU A 255 6.58 -3.52 2.71
CA LEU A 255 7.28 -3.11 1.51
C LEU A 255 6.59 -3.66 0.24
N ALA A 256 6.09 -4.89 0.28
CA ALA A 256 5.35 -5.47 -0.84
C ALA A 256 4.12 -4.63 -1.21
N LEU A 257 3.35 -4.15 -0.24
CA LEU A 257 2.20 -3.27 -0.48
C LEU A 257 2.62 -1.94 -1.12
N VAL A 258 3.67 -1.29 -0.61
CA VAL A 258 4.16 -0.01 -1.12
C VAL A 258 4.75 -0.17 -2.53
N ILE A 259 5.59 -1.18 -2.74
CA ILE A 259 6.23 -1.45 -4.04
C ILE A 259 5.16 -1.75 -5.09
N THR A 260 4.21 -2.63 -4.79
CA THR A 260 3.13 -2.96 -5.73
C THR A 260 2.24 -1.75 -6.03
N PHE A 261 1.93 -0.91 -5.04
CA PHE A 261 1.25 0.36 -5.26
C PHE A 261 1.99 1.24 -6.27
N ILE A 262 3.29 1.46 -6.04
CA ILE A 262 4.10 2.31 -6.91
C ILE A 262 4.17 1.73 -8.32
N ARG A 263 4.50 0.44 -8.46
CA ARG A 263 4.67 -0.21 -9.76
C ARG A 263 3.35 -0.30 -10.53
N PHE A 264 2.24 -0.60 -9.86
CA PHE A 264 0.93 -0.62 -10.49
C PHE A 264 0.60 0.74 -11.14
N TRP A 265 0.75 1.84 -10.39
CA TRP A 265 0.41 3.17 -10.90
C TRP A 265 1.36 3.65 -11.99
N GLU A 266 2.67 3.38 -11.87
CA GLU A 266 3.63 3.73 -12.91
C GLU A 266 3.32 3.02 -14.23
N ILE A 267 3.09 1.70 -14.19
CA ILE A 267 2.75 0.92 -15.39
C ILE A 267 1.50 1.48 -16.06
N ASN A 268 0.45 1.78 -15.29
CA ASN A 268 -0.81 2.27 -15.85
C ASN A 268 -0.69 3.67 -16.43
N LEU A 269 -0.04 4.60 -15.72
CA LEU A 269 0.15 5.97 -16.22
C LEU A 269 1.00 5.99 -17.49
N GLU A 270 2.04 5.16 -17.57
CA GLU A 270 2.91 5.09 -18.75
C GLU A 270 2.22 4.41 -19.94
N ASN A 271 1.38 3.40 -19.69
CA ASN A 271 0.56 2.77 -20.72
C ASN A 271 -0.51 3.73 -21.26
N GLU A 272 -1.21 4.49 -20.41
CA GLU A 272 -2.19 5.49 -20.85
C GLU A 272 -1.54 6.61 -21.68
N LEU A 273 -0.35 7.08 -21.27
CA LEU A 273 0.41 8.07 -22.03
C LEU A 273 0.88 7.55 -23.39
N SER A 274 1.23 6.26 -23.47
CA SER A 274 1.67 5.61 -24.72
C SER A 274 0.52 5.29 -25.67
N ALA A 275 -0.68 5.02 -25.14
CA ALA A 275 -1.89 4.72 -25.90
C ALA A 275 -2.60 5.98 -26.44
N ALA A 276 -2.25 7.18 -25.95
CA ALA A 276 -2.78 8.43 -26.47
C ALA A 276 -2.49 8.50 -27.99
N PRO A 277 -3.51 8.76 -28.85
CA PRO A 277 -3.31 8.83 -30.29
C PRO A 277 -2.17 9.78 -30.58
N GLN A 278 -1.06 9.27 -31.12
CA GLN A 278 -0.04 10.14 -31.69
C GLN A 278 -0.77 10.94 -32.74
N ARG A 279 -1.06 12.22 -32.45
CA ARG A 279 -1.52 13.17 -33.45
C ARG A 279 -0.38 13.23 -34.46
N GLN A 280 -0.43 12.36 -35.47
CA GLN A 280 0.42 12.49 -36.62
C GLN A 280 0.19 13.91 -37.11
N PRO A 281 1.22 14.78 -37.10
CA PRO A 281 1.05 16.11 -37.63
C PRO A 281 0.56 15.91 -39.06
N VAL A 282 -0.66 16.35 -39.34
CA VAL A 282 -1.27 16.38 -40.67
C VAL A 282 -0.50 17.41 -41.50
N ARG A 283 0.78 17.13 -41.80
CA ARG A 283 1.69 18.10 -42.39
C ARG A 283 2.11 17.78 -43.81
N ASP A 284 1.84 16.59 -44.37
CA ASP A 284 2.35 16.25 -45.71
C ASP A 284 1.33 15.69 -46.72
N GLN A 285 0.03 15.62 -46.42
CA GLN A 285 -0.96 15.26 -47.45
C GLN A 285 -1.32 16.42 -48.41
N ALA A 286 -0.79 17.63 -48.19
CA ALA A 286 -1.06 18.80 -49.03
C ALA A 286 -0.02 19.06 -50.14
N ARG A 287 0.93 18.13 -50.41
CA ARG A 287 1.99 18.33 -51.43
C ARG A 287 1.95 17.38 -52.63
N VAL A 288 0.89 16.59 -52.81
CA VAL A 288 0.75 15.71 -53.98
C VAL A 288 -0.54 16.03 -54.76
N SER A 289 -0.64 17.26 -55.29
CA SER A 289 -1.67 17.58 -56.30
C SER A 289 -1.29 18.82 -57.13
N VAL A 290 -0.09 18.84 -57.71
CA VAL A 290 0.24 19.75 -58.83
C VAL A 290 1.18 19.01 -59.78
N HIS A 291 0.62 18.23 -60.70
CA HIS A 291 1.15 17.92 -62.04
C HIS A 291 0.27 16.83 -62.68
N GLN A 292 -0.88 17.25 -63.20
CA GLN A 292 -1.51 16.68 -64.39
C GLN A 292 -2.00 17.83 -65.24
#